data_AF-A0A849MJH7-F1
#
_entry.id   AF-A0A849MJH7-F1
#
_cell.length_a   1.000
_cell.length_b   1.000
_cell.length_c   1.000
_cell.angle_alpha   90.00
_cell.angle_beta   90.00
_cell.angle_gamma   90.00
#
_symmetry.space_group_name_H-M   'P 1'
#
loop_
_entity.id
_entity.type
_entity.pdbx_description
1 polymer ?
#
loop_
_entity_poly.entity_id
_entity_poly.type
_entity_poly.pdbx_seq_one_letter_code
_entity_poly.pdbx_strand_id
1 'polypeptide(L)'
;MLKNLITKPLELNIDGKGIMFKSLDDFEFAMETRTLVPQERIIEAVNATPGELDLESNSIVVAIEKISELLNQSSEQGEVTQKLKAINSVVFSNDNNWRDIFFALKKDHSTESSKYKLIALSAYLQYLTNRQEMVQSIKARFEIIHGQHGTTEFKTGELDIDDNFDSTVLAKELGMKRMPTAEYVVIELNEGQEIALLLANYKCKLIFKNGIKFVDNENEEYPMIIGLNKIGRGRECNVRFTDTMQRISRLHLMLINHDNKKLELTDLSTYGTYYLQKSI
;
A
#
# COMPACT_ATOMS: atom_id res chain seq x y z
N MET A 1 -21.59 42.94 -16.32
CA MET A 1 -22.79 42.54 -15.56
C MET A 1 -22.41 41.40 -14.62
N LEU A 2 -21.99 41.70 -13.39
CA LEU A 2 -21.75 40.68 -12.36
C LEU A 2 -23.10 40.23 -11.80
N LYS A 3 -23.60 39.07 -12.22
CA LYS A 3 -24.62 38.37 -11.46
C LYS A 3 -23.94 37.86 -10.18
N ASN A 4 -24.02 38.63 -9.11
CA ASN A 4 -23.85 38.12 -7.75
C ASN A 4 -24.93 37.06 -7.53
N LEU A 5 -24.62 35.82 -7.89
CA LEU A 5 -25.37 34.65 -7.46
C LEU A 5 -25.16 34.55 -5.95
N ILE A 6 -26.07 35.15 -5.19
CA ILE A 6 -26.20 34.96 -3.76
C ILE A 6 -26.42 33.45 -3.57
N THR A 7 -25.34 32.76 -3.23
CA THR A 7 -25.38 31.33 -2.90
C THR A 7 -25.84 31.22 -1.47
N LYS A 8 -26.75 30.28 -1.21
CA LYS A 8 -27.24 30.02 0.13
C LYS A 8 -26.05 29.71 1.06
N PRO A 9 -26.02 30.25 2.30
CA PRO A 9 -25.03 29.86 3.30
C PRO A 9 -25.04 28.34 3.51
N LEU A 10 -23.85 27.76 3.60
CA LEU A 10 -23.67 26.33 3.82
C LEU A 10 -23.37 26.08 5.30
N GLU A 11 -24.08 25.17 5.93
CA GLU A 11 -23.81 24.73 7.30
C GLU A 11 -23.30 23.28 7.26
N LEU A 12 -22.10 23.07 7.79
CA LEU A 12 -21.47 21.74 7.89
C LEU A 12 -21.21 21.40 9.35
N ASN A 13 -21.42 20.15 9.72
CA ASN A 13 -20.93 19.61 10.98
C ASN A 13 -19.57 18.96 10.72
N ILE A 14 -18.50 19.56 11.24
CA ILE A 14 -17.11 19.14 11.05
C ILE A 14 -16.53 18.92 12.45
N ASP A 15 -16.06 17.71 12.76
CA ASP A 15 -15.52 17.38 14.09
C ASP A 15 -16.50 17.72 15.24
N GLY A 16 -17.78 17.43 15.03
CA GLY A 16 -18.85 17.70 16.00
C GLY A 16 -19.23 19.19 16.16
N LYS A 17 -18.62 20.10 15.39
CA LYS A 17 -18.90 21.54 15.42
C LYS A 17 -19.67 21.98 14.18
N GLY A 18 -20.78 22.68 14.38
CA GLY A 18 -21.50 23.36 13.31
C GLY A 18 -20.71 24.58 12.83
N ILE A 19 -20.30 24.58 11.57
CA ILE A 19 -19.59 25.67 10.90
C ILE A 19 -20.47 26.20 9.78
N MET A 20 -20.71 27.52 9.79
CA MET A 20 -21.50 28.21 8.77
C MET A 20 -20.58 29.02 7.84
N PHE A 21 -20.68 28.74 6.54
CA PHE A 21 -20.01 29.48 5.48
C PHE A 21 -21.00 30.45 4.85
N LYS A 22 -20.70 31.75 4.89
CA LYS A 22 -21.65 32.79 4.44
C LYS A 22 -21.61 33.01 2.93
N SER A 23 -20.53 32.57 2.28
CA SER A 23 -20.29 32.72 0.85
C SER A 23 -19.49 31.52 0.30
N LEU A 24 -19.40 31.44 -1.03
CA LEU A 24 -18.48 30.51 -1.70
C LEU A 24 -17.01 30.82 -1.37
N ASP A 25 -16.64 32.11 -1.35
CA ASP A 25 -15.28 32.55 -1.06
C ASP A 25 -14.85 32.17 0.37
N ASP A 26 -15.75 32.30 1.35
CA ASP A 26 -15.53 31.87 2.74
C ASP A 26 -15.25 30.35 2.80
N PHE A 27 -15.99 29.59 1.99
CA PHE A 27 -15.83 28.14 1.92
C PHE A 27 -14.55 27.74 1.21
N GLU A 28 -14.24 28.37 0.07
CA GLU A 28 -13.01 28.14 -0.71
C GLU A 28 -11.77 28.43 0.14
N PHE A 29 -11.71 29.58 0.80
CA PHE A 29 -10.64 29.92 1.73
C PHE A 29 -10.47 28.85 2.82
N ALA A 30 -11.57 28.38 3.41
CA ALA A 30 -11.52 27.32 4.41
C ALA A 30 -11.02 25.99 3.83
N MET A 31 -11.36 25.65 2.58
CA MET A 31 -10.88 24.43 1.93
C MET A 31 -9.40 24.51 1.57
N GLU A 32 -8.90 25.66 1.12
CA GLU A 32 -7.47 25.87 0.79
C GLU A 32 -6.56 25.54 1.99
N THR A 33 -6.93 25.99 3.19
CA THR A 33 -6.16 25.71 4.42
C THR A 33 -6.08 24.22 4.77
N ARG A 34 -7.01 23.40 4.25
CA ARG A 34 -7.08 21.95 4.49
C ARG A 34 -6.31 21.13 3.46
N THR A 35 -5.69 21.79 2.47
CA THR A 35 -4.85 21.13 1.45
C THR A 35 -3.48 20.73 1.99
N LEU A 36 -3.07 21.26 3.14
CA LEU A 36 -1.80 20.93 3.77
C LEU A 36 -1.80 19.51 4.35
N VAL A 37 -0.69 18.80 4.19
CA VAL A 37 -0.51 17.46 4.77
C VAL A 37 -0.27 17.60 6.29
N PRO A 38 -1.05 16.92 7.16
CA PRO A 38 -0.83 16.97 8.60
C PRO A 38 0.56 16.49 8.99
N GLN A 39 1.13 17.09 10.03
CA GLN A 39 2.48 16.76 10.49
C GLN A 39 2.59 15.28 10.92
N GLU A 40 1.53 14.72 11.49
CA GLU A 40 1.44 13.32 11.89
C GLU A 40 1.67 12.39 10.68
N ARG A 41 1.12 12.73 9.51
CA ARG A 41 1.32 11.96 8.27
C ARG A 41 2.74 12.03 7.76
N ILE A 42 3.41 13.18 7.94
CA ILE A 42 4.82 13.33 7.58
C ILE A 42 5.68 12.45 8.50
N ILE A 43 5.38 12.41 9.80
CA ILE A 43 6.10 11.57 10.77
C ILE A 43 5.88 10.10 10.48
N GLU A 44 4.64 9.68 10.19
CA GLU A 44 4.32 8.31 9.78
C GLU A 44 5.11 7.92 8.52
N ALA A 45 5.09 8.76 7.49
CA ALA A 45 5.78 8.49 6.22
C ALA A 45 7.31 8.45 6.36
N VAL A 46 7.91 9.26 7.24
CA VAL A 46 9.37 9.21 7.51
C VAL A 46 9.77 7.90 8.20
N ASN A 47 8.89 7.35 9.04
CA ASN A 47 9.12 6.09 9.75
C ASN A 47 8.67 4.85 8.97
N ALA A 48 7.98 5.04 7.84
CA ALA A 48 7.47 3.97 6.99
C ALA A 48 8.58 3.33 6.16
N THR A 49 8.39 2.05 5.86
CA THR A 49 9.22 1.31 4.90
C THR A 49 8.96 1.78 3.46
N PRO A 50 9.89 1.56 2.51
CA PRO A 50 9.64 1.88 1.10
C PRO A 50 8.38 1.21 0.53
N GLY A 51 8.08 -0.02 0.94
CA GLY A 51 6.87 -0.74 0.51
C GLY A 51 5.59 -0.12 1.06
N GLU A 52 5.58 0.33 2.32
CA GLU A 52 4.44 1.08 2.88
C GLU A 52 4.23 2.42 2.13
N LEU A 53 5.31 3.10 1.76
CA LEU A 53 5.25 4.32 0.95
C LEU A 53 4.78 4.06 -0.49
N ASP A 54 5.12 2.91 -1.08
CA ASP A 54 4.59 2.47 -2.38
C ASP A 54 3.09 2.20 -2.32
N LEU A 55 2.64 1.45 -1.31
CA LEU A 55 1.22 1.17 -1.07
C LEU A 55 0.43 2.47 -0.85
N GLU A 56 0.95 3.37 -0.02
CA GLU A 56 0.35 4.67 0.21
C GLU A 56 0.29 5.49 -1.08
N SER A 57 1.41 5.61 -1.80
CA SER A 57 1.48 6.31 -3.09
C SER A 57 0.47 5.78 -4.10
N ASN A 58 0.36 4.46 -4.25
CA ASN A 58 -0.59 3.82 -5.16
C ASN A 58 -2.05 4.07 -4.75
N SER A 59 -2.33 4.01 -3.44
CA SER A 59 -3.68 4.34 -2.94
C SER A 59 -4.06 5.79 -3.21
N ILE A 60 -3.10 6.72 -3.11
CA ILE A 60 -3.29 8.14 -3.42
C ILE A 60 -3.51 8.33 -4.92
N VAL A 61 -2.74 7.67 -5.79
CA VAL A 61 -2.92 7.72 -7.26
C VAL A 61 -4.33 7.27 -7.65
N VAL A 62 -4.79 6.13 -7.13
CA VAL A 62 -6.14 5.62 -7.41
C VAL A 62 -7.23 6.60 -6.91
N ALA A 63 -6.99 7.28 -5.78
CA ALA A 63 -7.90 8.31 -5.30
C ALA A 63 -7.89 9.55 -6.21
N ILE A 64 -6.71 10.00 -6.65
CA ILE A 64 -6.54 11.13 -7.60
C ILE A 64 -7.29 10.85 -8.90
N GLU A 65 -7.13 9.66 -9.49
CA GLU A 65 -7.80 9.27 -10.73
C GLU A 65 -9.32 9.33 -10.58
N LYS A 66 -9.86 8.73 -9.52
CA LYS A 66 -11.31 8.73 -9.24
C LYS A 66 -11.87 10.14 -9.05
N ILE A 67 -11.17 10.99 -8.31
CA ILE A 67 -11.62 12.37 -8.07
C ILE A 67 -11.50 13.22 -9.34
N SER A 68 -10.43 13.05 -10.11
CA SER A 68 -10.22 13.75 -11.38
C SER A 68 -11.26 13.36 -12.42
N GLU A 69 -11.57 12.06 -12.53
CA GLU A 69 -12.64 11.57 -13.40
C GLU A 69 -13.98 12.20 -13.03
N LEU A 70 -14.32 12.22 -11.74
CA LEU A 70 -15.54 12.85 -11.27
C LEU A 70 -15.57 14.35 -11.63
N LEU A 71 -14.50 15.09 -11.38
CA LEU A 71 -14.42 16.53 -11.69
C LEU A 71 -14.60 16.78 -13.19
N ASN A 72 -13.92 16.00 -14.05
CA ASN A 72 -13.99 16.12 -15.50
C ASN A 72 -15.40 15.83 -16.04
N GLN A 73 -16.07 14.84 -15.46
CA GLN A 73 -17.43 14.46 -15.83
C GLN A 73 -18.50 15.36 -15.19
N SER A 74 -18.14 16.25 -14.26
CA SER A 74 -19.09 17.09 -13.51
C SER A 74 -19.25 18.50 -14.07
N SER A 75 -18.85 18.72 -15.33
CA SER A 75 -18.92 20.01 -16.02
C SER A 75 -20.36 20.47 -16.32
N GLU A 76 -21.36 19.58 -16.20
CA GLU A 76 -22.78 19.88 -16.39
C GLU A 76 -23.53 20.11 -15.05
N GLN A 77 -24.51 21.03 -15.05
CA GLN A 77 -25.21 21.44 -13.82
C GLN A 77 -25.98 20.28 -13.16
N GLY A 78 -25.67 19.99 -11.89
CA GLY A 78 -26.41 19.04 -11.04
C GLY A 78 -25.84 17.61 -10.99
N GLU A 79 -24.99 17.22 -11.93
CA GLU A 79 -24.45 15.85 -12.02
C GLU A 79 -23.49 15.50 -10.88
N VAL A 80 -22.69 16.48 -10.42
CA VAL A 80 -21.71 16.30 -9.34
C VAL A 80 -22.34 15.72 -8.07
N THR A 81 -23.60 16.07 -7.78
CA THR A 81 -24.29 15.60 -6.58
C THR A 81 -24.57 14.10 -6.64
N GLN A 82 -24.97 13.59 -7.81
CA GLN A 82 -25.25 12.16 -7.99
C GLN A 82 -23.95 11.36 -8.04
N LYS A 83 -22.95 11.84 -8.78
CA LYS A 83 -21.64 11.18 -8.89
C LYS A 83 -20.91 11.12 -7.55
N LEU A 84 -20.97 12.20 -6.76
CA LEU A 84 -20.36 12.24 -5.43
C LEU A 84 -21.01 11.21 -4.48
N LYS A 85 -22.33 10.95 -4.58
CA LYS A 85 -23.00 9.92 -3.77
C LYS A 85 -22.46 8.53 -4.05
N ALA A 86 -22.12 8.22 -5.29
CA ALA A 86 -21.60 6.92 -5.70
C ALA A 86 -20.18 6.63 -5.19
N ILE A 87 -19.40 7.67 -4.84
CA ILE A 87 -18.06 7.48 -4.28
C ILE A 87 -18.15 6.84 -2.89
N ASN A 88 -17.41 5.77 -2.67
CA ASN A 88 -17.29 5.16 -1.34
C ASN A 88 -16.59 6.14 -0.37
N SER A 89 -17.15 6.31 0.84
CA SER A 89 -16.57 7.15 1.91
C SER A 89 -15.11 6.84 2.27
N VAL A 90 -14.64 5.61 2.01
CA VAL A 90 -13.24 5.19 2.24
C VAL A 90 -12.25 5.95 1.35
N VAL A 91 -12.69 6.49 0.20
CA VAL A 91 -11.85 7.32 -0.68
C VAL A 91 -11.46 8.64 -0.01
N PHE A 92 -12.25 9.11 0.95
CA PHE A 92 -11.97 10.35 1.68
C PHE A 92 -11.15 10.06 2.93
N SER A 93 -10.00 10.73 3.04
CA SER A 93 -9.15 10.64 4.23
C SER A 93 -9.88 11.18 5.47
N ASN A 94 -9.48 10.68 6.64
CA ASN A 94 -9.86 11.29 7.92
C ASN A 94 -9.08 12.58 8.21
N ASP A 95 -7.97 12.80 7.51
CA ASP A 95 -7.13 13.98 7.71
C ASP A 95 -7.90 15.26 7.39
N ASN A 96 -7.61 16.34 8.13
CA ASN A 96 -8.23 17.65 7.97
C ASN A 96 -9.79 17.62 7.92
N ASN A 97 -10.38 16.56 8.48
CA ASN A 97 -11.81 16.27 8.48
C ASN A 97 -12.44 16.10 7.08
N TRP A 98 -11.66 15.69 6.07
CA TRP A 98 -12.16 15.51 4.70
C TRP A 98 -13.39 14.61 4.63
N ARG A 99 -13.38 13.50 5.38
CA ARG A 99 -14.51 12.57 5.45
C ARG A 99 -15.80 13.22 5.95
N ASP A 100 -15.72 14.03 7.00
CA ASP A 100 -16.89 14.73 7.56
C ASP A 100 -17.43 15.78 6.59
N ILE A 101 -16.54 16.54 5.95
CA ILE A 101 -16.89 17.55 4.94
C ILE A 101 -17.65 16.88 3.80
N PHE A 102 -17.11 15.82 3.21
CA PHE A 102 -17.78 15.13 2.11
C PHE A 102 -19.04 14.39 2.53
N PHE A 103 -19.09 13.87 3.76
CA PHE A 103 -20.32 13.28 4.30
C PHE A 103 -21.44 14.31 4.42
N ALA A 104 -21.14 15.50 4.93
CA ALA A 104 -22.10 16.59 5.02
C ALA A 104 -22.53 17.11 3.64
N LEU A 105 -21.58 17.29 2.70
CA LEU A 105 -21.88 17.70 1.32
C LEU A 105 -22.74 16.69 0.55
N LYS A 106 -22.60 15.39 0.84
CA LYS A 106 -23.44 14.34 0.23
C LYS A 106 -24.90 14.39 0.70
N LYS A 107 -25.15 14.86 1.93
CA LYS A 107 -26.49 15.02 2.49
C LYS A 107 -27.24 16.21 1.88
N ASP A 108 -26.53 17.23 1.41
CA ASP A 108 -27.14 18.34 0.70
C ASP A 108 -27.55 17.94 -0.72
N HIS A 109 -28.85 18.03 -1.02
CA HIS A 109 -29.43 17.66 -2.31
C HIS A 109 -29.78 18.87 -3.19
N SER A 110 -29.50 20.08 -2.73
CA SER A 110 -29.72 21.29 -3.53
C SER A 110 -28.74 21.35 -4.70
N THR A 111 -29.22 21.74 -5.89
CA THR A 111 -28.35 22.02 -7.05
C THR A 111 -27.48 23.25 -6.80
N GLU A 112 -27.89 24.14 -5.90
CA GLU A 112 -27.11 25.29 -5.43
C GLU A 112 -25.83 24.86 -4.69
N SER A 113 -25.81 23.66 -4.10
CA SER A 113 -24.61 23.10 -3.45
C SER A 113 -23.57 22.52 -4.40
N SER A 114 -23.86 22.42 -5.70
CA SER A 114 -22.93 21.88 -6.70
C SER A 114 -21.61 22.65 -6.73
N LYS A 115 -21.62 23.97 -6.53
CA LYS A 115 -20.40 24.79 -6.48
C LYS A 115 -19.54 24.48 -5.27
N TYR A 116 -20.14 24.35 -4.08
CA TYR A 116 -19.43 23.95 -2.86
C TYR A 116 -18.81 22.55 -3.01
N LYS A 117 -19.53 21.62 -3.66
CA LYS A 117 -19.00 20.27 -3.96
C LYS A 117 -17.79 20.32 -4.88
N LEU A 118 -17.84 21.11 -5.95
CA LEU A 118 -16.73 21.28 -6.88
C LEU A 118 -15.50 21.89 -6.18
N ILE A 119 -15.69 22.95 -5.38
CA ILE A 119 -14.61 23.55 -4.59
C ILE A 119 -13.98 22.52 -3.64
N ALA A 120 -14.80 21.76 -2.91
CA ALA A 120 -14.30 20.73 -1.99
C ALA A 120 -13.54 19.62 -2.72
N LEU A 121 -14.03 19.18 -3.89
CA LEU A 121 -13.37 18.16 -4.71
C LEU A 121 -12.03 18.65 -5.26
N SER A 122 -11.97 19.89 -5.76
CA SER A 122 -10.73 20.51 -6.23
C SER A 122 -9.71 20.66 -5.10
N ALA A 123 -10.15 21.12 -3.92
CA ALA A 123 -9.27 21.22 -2.76
C ALA A 123 -8.81 19.85 -2.24
N TYR A 124 -9.68 18.84 -2.27
CA TYR A 124 -9.30 17.48 -1.90
C TYR A 124 -8.33 16.86 -2.91
N LEU A 125 -8.50 17.13 -4.20
CA LEU A 125 -7.54 16.73 -5.22
C LEU A 125 -6.17 17.37 -4.95
N GLN A 126 -6.13 18.67 -4.65
CA GLN A 126 -4.89 19.35 -4.27
C GLN A 126 -4.25 18.75 -3.02
N TYR A 127 -5.05 18.41 -2.00
CA TYR A 127 -4.58 17.69 -0.82
C TYR A 127 -3.92 16.36 -1.19
N LEU A 128 -4.56 15.55 -2.03
CA LEU A 128 -4.02 14.27 -2.48
C LEU A 128 -2.72 14.45 -3.27
N THR A 129 -2.65 15.45 -4.15
CA THR A 129 -1.42 15.80 -4.88
C THR A 129 -0.30 16.20 -3.93
N ASN A 130 -0.56 17.10 -2.97
CA ASN A 130 0.43 17.50 -1.96
C ASN A 130 0.92 16.30 -1.14
N ARG A 131 0.02 15.36 -0.81
CA ARG A 131 0.37 14.13 -0.09
C ARG A 131 1.22 13.19 -0.96
N GLN A 132 0.86 13.04 -2.23
CA GLN A 132 1.63 12.23 -3.19
C GLN A 132 3.05 12.78 -3.34
N GLU A 133 3.21 14.09 -3.53
CA GLU A 133 4.51 14.75 -3.62
C GLU A 133 5.33 14.56 -2.34
N MET A 134 4.69 14.69 -1.17
CA MET A 134 5.33 14.44 0.13
C MET A 134 5.87 13.00 0.21
N VAL A 135 5.04 12.00 -0.08
CA VAL A 135 5.44 10.58 -0.07
C VAL A 135 6.57 10.32 -1.07
N GLN A 136 6.45 10.83 -2.29
CA GLN A 136 7.49 10.70 -3.32
C GLN A 136 8.81 11.36 -2.91
N SER A 137 8.77 12.51 -2.26
CA SER A 137 9.97 13.20 -1.77
C SER A 137 10.70 12.41 -0.70
N ILE A 138 9.97 11.72 0.17
CA ILE A 138 10.53 10.84 1.21
C ILE A 138 11.12 9.59 0.57
N LYS A 139 10.43 8.98 -0.40
CA LYS A 139 10.94 7.83 -1.18
C LYS A 139 12.25 8.17 -1.89
N ALA A 140 12.32 9.31 -2.57
CA ALA A 140 13.54 9.76 -3.25
C ALA A 140 14.71 9.96 -2.26
N ARG A 141 14.44 10.41 -1.03
CA ARG A 141 15.47 10.50 0.03
C ARG A 141 15.95 9.11 0.47
N PHE A 142 15.07 8.13 0.59
CA PHE A 142 15.48 6.74 0.85
C PHE A 142 16.41 6.22 -0.25
N GLU A 143 16.10 6.47 -1.52
CA GLU A 143 16.93 6.05 -2.66
C GLU A 143 18.31 6.71 -2.66
N ILE A 144 18.40 8.00 -2.28
CA ILE A 144 19.68 8.72 -2.19
C ILE A 144 20.52 8.19 -1.02
N ILE A 145 19.92 7.98 0.15
CA ILE A 145 20.61 7.47 1.35
C ILE A 145 21.14 6.04 1.12
N HIS A 146 20.40 5.21 0.38
CA HIS A 146 20.77 3.84 0.06
C HIS A 146 21.50 3.71 -1.31
N GLY A 147 21.78 4.84 -1.97
CA GLY A 147 22.28 4.92 -3.35
C GLY A 147 23.80 5.08 -3.51
N GLN A 148 24.59 5.03 -2.43
CA GLN A 148 26.05 5.03 -2.49
C GLN A 148 26.67 3.86 -1.73
N HIS A 149 26.32 2.62 -2.09
CA HIS A 149 27.26 1.51 -1.99
C HIS A 149 27.01 0.54 -3.14
N GLY A 150 27.91 0.57 -4.12
CA GLY A 150 28.03 -0.45 -5.14
C GLY A 150 28.56 -1.74 -4.52
N THR A 151 27.65 -2.55 -4.02
CA THR A 151 27.80 -3.99 -3.85
C THR A 151 26.44 -4.58 -4.20
N THR A 152 26.42 -5.65 -4.97
CA THR A 152 25.23 -6.38 -5.42
C THR A 152 24.42 -6.90 -4.24
N GLU A 153 23.66 -6.02 -3.59
CA GLU A 153 22.70 -6.35 -2.55
C GLU A 153 21.37 -6.72 -3.20
N PHE A 154 20.93 -7.92 -2.88
CA PHE A 154 19.67 -8.49 -3.30
C PHE A 154 18.52 -7.66 -2.72
N LYS A 155 17.95 -6.75 -3.55
CA LYS A 155 16.74 -5.99 -3.22
C LYS A 155 15.52 -6.93 -3.19
N THR A 156 15.09 -7.27 -1.99
CA THR A 156 13.78 -7.82 -1.65
C THR A 156 12.75 -6.68 -1.75
N GLY A 157 11.91 -6.73 -2.77
CA GLY A 157 10.88 -5.76 -3.05
C GLY A 157 9.78 -6.43 -3.86
N GLU A 158 8.54 -6.19 -3.45
CA GLU A 158 7.30 -6.65 -4.07
C GLU A 158 7.30 -6.22 -5.54
N LEU A 159 7.25 -7.18 -6.47
CA LEU A 159 7.20 -6.87 -7.89
C LEU A 159 5.77 -6.49 -8.26
N ASP A 160 5.64 -5.34 -8.95
CA ASP A 160 4.42 -4.78 -9.53
C ASP A 160 3.44 -5.86 -9.96
N ILE A 161 2.28 -5.90 -9.30
CA ILE A 161 1.26 -6.90 -9.55
C ILE A 161 0.34 -6.39 -10.66
N ASP A 162 0.74 -6.65 -11.90
CA ASP A 162 -0.20 -6.81 -13.01
C ASP A 162 -0.96 -8.14 -12.80
N ASP A 163 -2.26 -8.19 -13.12
CA ASP A 163 -3.03 -9.44 -13.11
C ASP A 163 -2.45 -10.48 -14.09
N ASN A 164 -1.57 -10.06 -15.02
CA ASN A 164 -0.77 -10.91 -15.88
C ASN A 164 0.61 -11.33 -15.31
N PHE A 165 0.94 -10.99 -14.06
CA PHE A 165 2.26 -11.34 -13.49
C PHE A 165 2.43 -12.85 -13.34
N ASP A 166 3.36 -13.41 -14.11
CA ASP A 166 3.74 -14.82 -14.12
C ASP A 166 4.99 -15.05 -13.25
N SER A 167 4.80 -15.66 -12.07
CA SER A 167 5.89 -16.02 -11.15
C SER A 167 6.94 -16.93 -11.81
N THR A 168 6.56 -17.67 -12.85
CA THR A 168 7.45 -18.53 -13.63
C THR A 168 8.43 -17.73 -14.49
N VAL A 169 8.01 -16.56 -15.01
CA VAL A 169 8.88 -15.67 -15.81
C VAL A 169 9.95 -15.05 -14.92
N LEU A 170 9.53 -14.46 -13.79
CA LEU A 170 10.48 -13.88 -12.83
C LEU A 170 11.47 -14.93 -12.31
N ALA A 171 10.97 -16.10 -11.92
CA ALA A 171 11.84 -17.17 -11.42
C ALA A 171 12.90 -17.56 -12.46
N LYS A 172 12.54 -17.58 -13.75
CA LYS A 172 13.46 -17.86 -14.85
C LYS A 172 14.51 -16.75 -15.01
N GLU A 173 14.12 -15.48 -14.92
CA GLU A 173 15.05 -14.34 -14.95
C GLU A 173 16.04 -14.37 -13.78
N LEU A 174 15.57 -14.79 -12.61
CA LEU A 174 16.39 -14.94 -11.40
C LEU A 174 17.18 -16.26 -11.35
N GLY A 175 17.05 -17.13 -12.35
CA GLY A 175 17.71 -18.44 -12.38
C GLY A 175 17.25 -19.42 -11.29
N MET A 176 16.06 -19.21 -10.73
CA MET A 176 15.51 -19.99 -9.62
C MET A 176 14.82 -21.26 -10.13
N LYS A 177 14.89 -22.32 -9.34
CA LYS A 177 14.22 -23.59 -9.62
C LYS A 177 12.87 -23.63 -8.92
N ARG A 178 11.82 -24.06 -9.62
CA ARG A 178 10.51 -24.30 -9.02
C ARG A 178 10.56 -25.53 -8.10
N MET A 179 9.94 -25.44 -6.93
CA MET A 179 9.74 -26.58 -6.06
C MET A 179 8.62 -27.49 -6.59
N PRO A 180 8.74 -28.82 -6.43
CA PRO A 180 7.62 -29.71 -6.65
C PRO A 180 6.52 -29.44 -5.61
N THR A 181 5.28 -29.34 -6.07
CA THR A 181 4.12 -29.10 -5.21
C THR A 181 3.82 -30.34 -4.38
N ALA A 182 3.61 -30.17 -3.07
CA ALA A 182 3.33 -31.22 -2.10
C ALA A 182 4.41 -32.31 -1.94
N GLU A 183 5.60 -32.09 -2.49
CA GLU A 183 6.79 -32.92 -2.25
C GLU A 183 7.85 -32.10 -1.51
N TYR A 184 8.66 -32.76 -0.69
CA TYR A 184 9.71 -32.07 0.05
C TYR A 184 11.01 -32.02 -0.77
N VAL A 185 11.68 -30.88 -0.69
CA VAL A 185 13.07 -30.69 -1.14
C VAL A 185 13.95 -30.60 0.10
N VAL A 186 15.06 -31.32 0.09
CA VAL A 186 16.06 -31.25 1.15
C VAL A 186 17.11 -30.22 0.79
N ILE A 187 17.39 -29.29 1.69
CA ILE A 187 18.46 -28.32 1.54
C ILE A 187 19.32 -28.32 2.80
N GLU A 188 20.64 -28.29 2.61
CA GLU A 188 21.59 -28.05 3.69
C GLU A 188 22.06 -26.60 3.66
N LEU A 189 22.02 -25.95 4.83
CA LEU A 189 22.45 -24.57 5.01
C LEU A 189 23.57 -24.52 6.05
N ASN A 190 24.72 -23.98 5.68
CA ASN A 190 25.83 -23.74 6.59
C ASN A 190 25.87 -22.28 7.03
N GLU A 191 26.58 -22.01 8.12
CA GLU A 191 26.72 -20.65 8.65
C GLU A 191 27.27 -19.68 7.60
N GLY A 192 26.63 -18.51 7.48
CA GLY A 192 26.96 -17.52 6.45
C GLY A 192 26.38 -17.78 5.07
N GLN A 193 25.75 -18.94 4.83
CA GLN A 193 25.05 -19.21 3.58
C GLN A 193 23.62 -18.65 3.60
N GLU A 194 23.11 -18.38 2.40
CA GLU A 194 21.73 -17.98 2.16
C GLU A 194 21.10 -18.80 1.02
N ILE A 195 19.80 -19.06 1.15
CA ILE A 195 18.95 -19.59 0.08
C ILE A 195 17.98 -18.49 -0.28
N ALA A 196 18.01 -18.03 -1.52
CA ALA A 196 16.99 -17.13 -2.04
C ALA A 196 15.71 -17.94 -2.28
N LEU A 197 14.58 -17.41 -1.81
CA LEU A 197 13.24 -17.96 -1.99
C LEU A 197 12.36 -16.96 -2.74
N LEU A 198 11.43 -17.48 -3.51
CA LEU A 198 10.38 -16.70 -4.15
C LEU A 198 9.06 -17.41 -3.89
N LEU A 199 8.21 -16.81 -3.06
CA LEU A 199 6.88 -17.32 -2.71
C LEU A 199 5.87 -16.55 -3.56
N ALA A 200 5.28 -17.18 -4.57
CA ALA A 200 4.59 -16.50 -5.66
C ALA A 200 5.49 -15.43 -6.33
N ASN A 201 5.34 -14.16 -5.96
CA ASN A 201 6.11 -13.00 -6.43
C ASN A 201 6.91 -12.31 -5.31
N TYR A 202 6.86 -12.85 -4.09
CA TYR A 202 7.51 -12.28 -2.90
C TYR A 202 8.89 -12.88 -2.70
N LYS A 203 9.92 -12.03 -2.83
CA LYS A 203 11.32 -12.42 -2.60
C LYS A 203 11.56 -12.57 -1.10
N CYS A 204 11.90 -13.77 -0.68
CA CYS A 204 12.24 -14.11 0.69
C CYS A 204 13.63 -14.76 0.70
N LYS A 205 14.16 -15.09 1.88
CA LYS A 205 15.39 -15.89 1.99
C LYS A 205 15.43 -16.69 3.27
N LEU A 206 16.21 -17.77 3.26
CA LEU A 206 16.66 -18.45 4.46
C LEU A 206 18.13 -18.10 4.68
N ILE A 207 18.48 -17.74 5.90
CA ILE A 207 19.85 -17.43 6.29
C ILE A 207 20.25 -18.25 7.50
N PHE A 208 21.53 -18.60 7.60
CA PHE A 208 22.11 -19.15 8.81
C PHE A 208 22.99 -18.08 9.47
N LYS A 209 22.49 -17.50 10.56
CA LYS A 209 23.22 -16.56 11.41
C LYS A 209 22.79 -16.77 12.86
N ASN A 210 23.60 -17.49 13.64
CA ASN A 210 23.26 -17.96 14.98
C ASN A 210 21.96 -18.78 15.00
N GLY A 211 21.83 -19.71 14.06
CA GLY A 211 20.61 -20.49 13.80
C GLY A 211 19.96 -20.12 12.46
N ILE A 212 18.99 -20.93 12.05
CA ILE A 212 18.26 -20.70 10.79
C ILE A 212 17.18 -19.66 11.01
N LYS A 213 17.11 -18.68 10.11
CA LYS A 213 16.07 -17.66 10.08
C LYS A 213 15.43 -17.60 8.70
N PHE A 214 14.12 -17.41 8.68
CA PHE A 214 13.39 -16.98 7.51
C PHE A 214 13.37 -15.46 7.48
N VAL A 215 13.66 -14.88 6.33
CA VAL A 215 13.59 -13.44 6.11
C VAL A 215 12.56 -13.21 5.03
N ASP A 216 11.52 -12.45 5.34
CA ASP A 216 10.44 -12.19 4.41
C ASP A 216 10.79 -11.10 3.38
N ASN A 217 9.79 -10.67 2.61
CA ASN A 217 9.94 -9.62 1.59
C ASN A 217 10.12 -8.22 2.17
N GLU A 218 9.87 -8.03 3.46
CA GLU A 218 10.04 -6.78 4.20
C GLU A 218 11.36 -6.77 5.00
N ASN A 219 12.16 -7.82 4.87
CA ASN A 219 13.40 -8.08 5.61
C ASN A 219 13.20 -8.33 7.11
N GLU A 220 11.99 -8.66 7.54
CA GLU A 220 11.77 -9.12 8.91
C GLU A 220 12.34 -10.52 9.10
N GLU A 221 13.09 -10.71 10.19
CA GLU A 221 13.73 -11.97 10.52
C GLU A 221 12.91 -12.80 11.50
N TYR A 222 12.57 -14.02 11.10
CA TYR A 222 11.82 -14.97 11.91
C TYR A 222 12.71 -16.18 12.24
N PRO A 223 12.92 -16.51 13.53
CA PRO A 223 13.69 -17.70 13.89
C PRO A 223 12.94 -18.98 13.49
N MET A 224 13.60 -19.86 12.75
CA MET A 224 13.05 -21.18 12.42
C MET A 224 13.38 -22.16 13.55
N ILE A 225 12.37 -22.50 14.35
CA ILE A 225 12.54 -23.45 15.44
C ILE A 225 12.89 -24.84 14.90
N ILE A 226 13.59 -25.66 15.69
CA ILE A 226 13.75 -27.08 15.37
C ILE A 226 12.36 -27.73 15.34
N GLY A 227 12.10 -28.52 14.30
CA GLY A 227 10.80 -29.09 13.98
C GLY A 227 10.05 -28.28 12.92
N LEU A 228 8.72 -28.30 13.00
CA LEU A 228 7.84 -27.75 11.97
C LEU A 228 7.67 -26.24 12.09
N ASN A 229 7.88 -25.54 10.99
CA ASN A 229 7.61 -24.13 10.78
C ASN A 229 6.66 -23.98 9.58
N LYS A 230 5.59 -23.21 9.75
CA LYS A 230 4.58 -22.91 8.73
C LYS A 230 4.70 -21.46 8.29
N ILE A 231 4.65 -21.24 6.99
CA ILE A 231 4.84 -19.93 6.37
C ILE A 231 3.64 -19.68 5.44
N GLY A 232 2.96 -18.55 5.62
CA GLY A 232 1.76 -18.23 4.86
C GLY A 232 0.94 -17.12 5.50
N ARG A 233 -0.30 -16.92 5.02
CA ARG A 233 -1.21 -15.91 5.60
C ARG A 233 -2.06 -16.40 6.77
N GLY A 234 -2.14 -17.71 6.94
CA GLY A 234 -2.93 -18.37 7.97
C GLY A 234 -2.46 -17.95 9.36
N ARG A 235 -3.40 -17.85 10.30
CA ARG A 235 -3.10 -17.46 11.70
C ARG A 235 -2.25 -18.50 12.42
N GLU A 236 -2.24 -19.73 11.92
CA GLU A 236 -1.47 -20.87 12.39
C GLU A 236 -0.02 -20.89 11.86
N CYS A 237 0.37 -19.92 11.03
CA CYS A 237 1.72 -19.82 10.49
C CYS A 237 2.68 -19.17 11.48
N ASN A 238 3.88 -19.72 11.58
CA ASN A 238 5.00 -19.16 12.34
C ASN A 238 5.51 -17.86 11.73
N VAL A 239 5.55 -17.81 10.39
CA VAL A 239 5.79 -16.58 9.63
C VAL A 239 4.49 -16.20 8.96
N ARG A 240 3.89 -15.11 9.40
CA ARG A 240 2.56 -14.69 8.95
C ARG A 240 2.67 -13.47 8.04
N PHE A 241 2.40 -13.68 6.76
CA PHE A 241 2.23 -12.58 5.80
C PHE A 241 0.88 -11.87 6.02
N THR A 242 0.82 -10.60 5.63
CA THR A 242 -0.36 -9.77 5.79
C THR A 242 -1.53 -10.26 4.93
N ASP A 243 -2.76 -9.97 5.35
CA ASP A 243 -3.97 -10.37 4.63
C ASP A 243 -4.18 -9.61 3.29
N THR A 244 -3.31 -8.64 2.97
CA THR A 244 -3.28 -7.92 1.69
C THR A 244 -2.43 -8.64 0.64
N MET A 245 -1.50 -9.53 1.03
CA MET A 245 -0.65 -10.31 0.12
C MET A 245 -1.39 -11.53 -0.44
N GLN A 246 -2.38 -11.30 -1.32
CA GLN A 246 -3.35 -12.32 -1.74
C GLN A 246 -2.75 -13.52 -2.47
N ARG A 247 -1.59 -13.37 -3.12
CA ARG A 247 -0.90 -14.48 -3.80
C ARG A 247 -0.17 -15.42 -2.84
N ILE A 248 0.01 -15.03 -1.58
CA ILE A 248 0.49 -15.94 -0.56
C ILE A 248 -0.68 -16.80 -0.06
N SER A 249 -0.63 -18.12 -0.30
CA SER A 249 -1.61 -19.05 0.27
C SER A 249 -1.68 -18.98 1.81
N ARG A 250 -2.84 -19.36 2.37
CA ARG A 250 -3.03 -19.46 3.83
C ARG A 250 -1.95 -20.34 4.49
N LEU A 251 -1.63 -21.46 3.86
CA LEU A 251 -0.41 -22.21 4.11
C LEU A 251 0.34 -22.28 2.78
N HIS A 252 1.49 -21.62 2.70
CA HIS A 252 2.25 -21.50 1.44
C HIS A 252 3.43 -22.46 1.41
N LEU A 253 4.22 -22.46 2.48
CA LEU A 253 5.43 -23.25 2.60
C LEU A 253 5.47 -23.89 3.99
N MET A 254 5.76 -25.20 4.03
CA MET A 254 6.15 -25.89 5.25
C MET A 254 7.66 -26.10 5.25
N LEU A 255 8.28 -25.86 6.41
CA LEU A 255 9.71 -26.02 6.61
C LEU A 255 9.93 -26.85 7.88
N ILE A 256 10.60 -27.99 7.75
CA ILE A 256 11.06 -28.79 8.89
C ILE A 256 12.55 -28.57 9.08
N ASN A 257 12.92 -28.02 10.22
CA ASN A 257 14.31 -27.81 10.62
C ASN A 257 14.76 -28.95 11.54
N HIS A 258 15.65 -29.81 11.09
CA HIS A 258 16.04 -31.00 11.86
C HIS A 258 17.06 -30.69 12.96
N ASP A 259 18.02 -29.81 12.69
CA ASP A 259 19.21 -29.61 13.53
C ASP A 259 19.92 -28.27 13.28
N ASN A 260 19.19 -27.26 12.81
CA ASN A 260 19.72 -25.99 12.30
C ASN A 260 20.67 -26.12 11.12
N LYS A 261 20.79 -27.29 10.48
CA LYS A 261 21.63 -27.48 9.30
C LYS A 261 20.85 -28.05 8.12
N LYS A 262 20.02 -29.04 8.38
CA LYS A 262 19.20 -29.71 7.36
C LYS A 262 17.76 -29.22 7.42
N LEU A 263 17.28 -28.72 6.28
CA LEU A 263 15.91 -28.27 6.07
C LEU A 263 15.18 -29.16 5.07
N GLU A 264 13.94 -29.50 5.39
CA GLU A 264 12.97 -30.05 4.43
C GLU A 264 11.91 -28.99 4.14
N LEU A 265 11.80 -28.60 2.88
CA LEU A 265 10.87 -27.57 2.42
C LEU A 265 9.79 -28.22 1.54
N THR A 266 8.51 -27.95 1.82
CA THR A 266 7.37 -28.46 1.05
C THR A 266 6.49 -27.30 0.58
N ASP A 267 6.35 -27.14 -0.72
CA ASP A 267 5.47 -26.14 -1.34
C ASP A 267 4.01 -26.61 -1.30
N LEU A 268 3.13 -25.81 -0.69
CA LEU A 268 1.68 -26.05 -0.61
C LEU A 268 0.88 -24.91 -1.26
N SER A 269 1.56 -24.04 -1.99
CA SER A 269 0.99 -22.82 -2.53
C SER A 269 0.20 -23.04 -3.83
N THR A 270 -0.65 -22.07 -4.14
CA THR A 270 -1.38 -22.03 -5.42
C THR A 270 -0.51 -21.45 -6.54
N TYR A 271 0.34 -20.46 -6.21
CA TYR A 271 1.13 -19.70 -7.19
C TYR A 271 2.61 -20.14 -7.28
N GLY A 272 2.98 -21.18 -6.54
CA GLY A 272 4.29 -21.83 -6.56
C GLY A 272 5.32 -21.20 -5.63
N THR A 273 6.24 -22.04 -5.17
CA THR A 273 7.49 -21.64 -4.51
C THR A 273 8.70 -21.93 -5.40
N TYR A 274 9.66 -21.03 -5.45
CA TYR A 274 10.92 -21.19 -6.17
C TYR A 274 12.11 -20.91 -5.25
N TYR A 275 13.23 -21.54 -5.53
CA TYR A 275 14.44 -21.40 -4.71
C TYR A 275 15.71 -21.37 -5.56
N LEU A 276 16.73 -20.69 -5.04
CA LEU A 276 18.09 -20.71 -5.55
C LEU A 276 19.06 -20.81 -4.38
N GLN A 277 19.80 -21.91 -4.34
CA GLN A 277 20.92 -22.06 -3.41
C GLN A 277 22.14 -21.41 -4.04
N LYS A 278 22.64 -20.34 -3.41
CA LYS A 278 23.89 -19.72 -3.84
C LYS A 278 25.05 -20.52 -3.25
N SER A 279 25.86 -21.10 -4.12
CA SER A 279 27.20 -21.53 -3.72
C SER A 279 28.05 -20.27 -3.51
N ILE A 280 28.70 -20.19 -2.34
CA ILE A 280 29.79 -19.23 -2.12
C ILE A 280 30.97 -19.62 -3.01
#